data_AF-A0A255U1X2-F1
#
_entry.id   AF-A0A255U1X2-F1
#
_cell.length_a   1.000
_cell.length_b   1.000
_cell.length_c   1.000
_cell.angle_alpha   90.00
_cell.angle_beta   90.00
_cell.angle_gamma   90.00
#
_symmetry.space_group_name_H-M   'P 1'
#
loop_
_entity.id
_entity.type
_entity.pdbx_description
1 polymer ?
#
loop_
_entity_poly.entity_id
_entity_poly.type
_entity_poly.pdbx_seq_one_letter_code
_entity_poly.pdbx_strand_id
1 'polypeptide(L)'
;MNIKRGSNLLLGGCVALLVVLCWLSISAPMRFDAQRHQREQAVIGCLLQIRAAQEAYHTVHGTYAPSVDSLVGARLLTPTAAVIPHSGGRKFEIRTAVATGASGAAVSLMECGATYDDYLQGLDPQEIERLTREANDNGKFAGLKIGDLTTPDNNAGNWE
;
A
#
# COMPACT_ATOMS: atom_id res chain seq x y z
N MET A 1 -28.66 31.97 -46.66
CA MET A 1 -27.59 30.95 -46.44
C MET A 1 -26.71 31.22 -45.20
N ASN A 2 -27.11 32.09 -44.25
CA ASN A 2 -26.31 32.44 -43.06
C ASN A 2 -26.68 31.69 -41.77
N ILE A 3 -27.91 31.14 -41.67
CA ILE A 3 -28.39 30.44 -40.47
C ILE A 3 -27.67 29.08 -40.27
N LYS A 4 -27.36 28.37 -41.37
CA LYS A 4 -26.68 27.06 -41.33
C LYS A 4 -25.22 27.15 -40.87
N ARG A 5 -24.50 28.25 -41.19
CA ARG A 5 -23.10 28.45 -40.76
C ARG A 5 -23.01 28.75 -39.25
N GLY A 6 -23.93 29.55 -38.72
CA GLY A 6 -24.00 29.86 -37.28
C GLY A 6 -24.30 28.64 -36.41
N SER A 7 -25.25 27.80 -36.82
CA SER A 7 -25.58 26.55 -36.12
C SER A 7 -24.41 25.55 -36.14
N ASN A 8 -23.71 25.40 -37.27
CA ASN A 8 -22.55 24.52 -37.37
C ASN A 8 -21.34 25.03 -36.56
N LEU A 9 -21.15 26.34 -36.43
CA LEU A 9 -20.13 26.91 -35.53
C LEU A 9 -20.47 26.67 -34.05
N LEU A 10 -21.74 26.85 -33.68
CA LEU A 10 -22.23 26.57 -32.33
C LEU A 10 -22.04 25.09 -31.98
N LEU A 11 -22.40 24.19 -32.92
CA LEU A 11 -22.24 22.76 -32.77
C LEU A 11 -20.76 22.36 -32.63
N GLY A 12 -19.87 22.95 -33.44
CA GLY A 12 -18.43 22.75 -33.35
C GLY A 12 -17.84 23.20 -32.01
N GLY A 13 -18.31 24.34 -31.48
CA GLY A 13 -17.95 24.83 -30.15
C GLY A 13 -18.41 23.89 -29.04
N CYS A 14 -19.63 23.37 -29.11
CA CYS A 14 -20.14 22.38 -28.16
C CYS A 14 -19.31 21.08 -28.19
N VAL A 15 -18.93 20.59 -29.37
CA VAL A 15 -18.10 19.38 -29.51
C VAL A 15 -16.70 19.62 -28.94
N ALA A 16 -16.05 20.75 -29.23
CA ALA A 16 -14.74 21.08 -28.66
C ALA A 16 -14.79 21.21 -27.14
N LEU A 17 -15.83 21.86 -26.59
CA LEU A 17 -16.04 21.96 -25.15
C LEU A 17 -16.23 20.58 -24.52
N LEU A 18 -17.05 19.71 -25.12
CA LEU A 18 -17.26 18.35 -24.62
C LEU A 18 -15.96 17.52 -24.67
N VAL A 19 -15.14 17.66 -25.71
CA VAL A 19 -13.83 16.99 -25.78
C VAL A 19 -12.91 17.44 -24.66
N VAL A 20 -12.86 18.75 -24.37
CA VAL A 20 -12.09 19.30 -23.24
C VAL A 20 -12.61 18.78 -21.90
N LEU A 21 -13.93 18.77 -21.70
CA LEU A 21 -14.56 18.27 -20.47
C LEU A 21 -14.33 16.76 -20.29
N CYS A 22 -14.40 15.96 -21.36
CA CYS A 22 -14.09 14.54 -21.35
C CYS A 22 -12.60 14.29 -21.02
N TRP A 23 -11.69 15.08 -21.59
CA TRP A 23 -10.26 14.97 -21.31
C TRP A 23 -9.93 15.31 -19.86
N LEU A 24 -10.50 16.40 -19.32
CA LEU A 24 -10.32 16.78 -17.92
C LEU A 24 -10.90 15.73 -16.96
N SER A 25 -12.08 15.18 -17.26
CA SER A 25 -12.73 14.12 -16.47
C SER A 25 -11.89 12.84 -16.37
N ILE A 26 -11.26 12.42 -17.47
CA ILE A 26 -10.41 11.21 -17.50
C ILE A 26 -9.05 11.48 -16.82
N SER A 27 -8.52 12.69 -16.91
CA SER A 27 -7.16 13.01 -16.43
C SER A 27 -7.00 13.10 -14.90
N ALA A 28 -8.06 13.43 -14.16
CA ALA A 28 -8.02 13.61 -12.71
C ALA A 28 -7.79 12.30 -11.91
N PRO A 29 -8.56 11.21 -12.12
CA PRO A 29 -8.35 9.95 -11.38
C PRO A 29 -6.98 9.32 -11.67
N MET A 30 -6.47 9.45 -12.90
CA MET A 30 -5.17 8.90 -13.29
C MET A 30 -4.00 9.43 -12.46
N ARG A 31 -4.05 10.68 -11.96
CA ARG A 31 -2.95 11.27 -11.20
C ARG A 31 -2.87 10.73 -9.77
N PHE A 32 -4.00 10.40 -9.16
CA PHE A 32 -4.01 9.75 -7.85
C PHE A 32 -3.49 8.33 -7.97
N ASP A 33 -4.03 7.55 -8.92
CA ASP A 33 -3.61 6.16 -9.12
C ASP A 33 -2.13 6.03 -9.49
N ALA A 34 -1.61 6.92 -10.33
CA ALA A 34 -0.18 6.92 -10.68
C ALA A 34 0.72 7.18 -9.45
N GLN A 35 0.37 8.17 -8.61
CA GLN A 35 1.11 8.46 -7.39
C GLN A 35 0.96 7.33 -6.37
N ARG A 36 -0.25 6.79 -6.20
CA ARG A 36 -0.51 5.63 -5.34
C ARG A 36 0.38 4.47 -5.73
N HIS A 37 0.38 4.10 -7.01
CA HIS A 37 1.17 2.97 -7.50
C HIS A 37 2.68 3.19 -7.26
N GLN A 38 3.20 4.39 -7.52
CA GLN A 38 4.59 4.73 -7.24
C GLN A 38 4.94 4.53 -5.74
N ARG A 39 4.07 5.01 -4.85
CA ARG A 39 4.30 4.89 -3.40
C ARG A 39 4.14 3.46 -2.91
N GLU A 40 3.19 2.71 -3.44
CA GLU A 40 3.01 1.28 -3.17
C GLU A 40 4.26 0.49 -3.53
N GLN A 41 4.88 0.73 -4.69
CA GLN A 41 6.13 0.06 -5.07
C GLN A 41 7.27 0.33 -4.08
N ALA A 42 7.38 1.56 -3.56
CA ALA A 42 8.37 1.89 -2.55
C ALA A 42 8.11 1.15 -1.23
N VAL A 43 6.85 1.10 -0.79
CA VAL A 43 6.43 0.38 0.43
C VAL A 43 6.65 -1.12 0.29
N ILE A 44 6.26 -1.73 -0.83
CA ILE A 44 6.50 -3.14 -1.15
C ILE A 44 8.00 -3.46 -1.08
N GLY A 45 8.85 -2.62 -1.67
CA GLY A 45 10.30 -2.79 -1.61
C GLY A 45 10.87 -2.78 -0.17
N CYS A 46 10.30 -1.98 0.73
CA CYS A 46 10.67 -2.00 2.15
C CYS A 46 10.14 -3.24 2.86
N LEU A 47 8.88 -3.63 2.61
CA LEU A 47 8.27 -4.82 3.20
C LEU A 47 9.01 -6.10 2.80
N LEU A 48 9.47 -6.21 1.54
CA LEU A 48 10.29 -7.34 1.09
C LEU A 48 11.65 -7.41 1.80
N GLN A 49 12.27 -6.26 2.10
CA GLN A 49 13.49 -6.23 2.91
C GLN A 49 13.22 -6.64 4.37
N ILE A 50 12.09 -6.20 4.94
CA ILE A 50 11.68 -6.60 6.29
C ILE A 50 11.40 -8.10 6.34
N ARG A 51 10.73 -8.67 5.33
CA ARG A 51 10.50 -10.12 5.19
C ARG A 51 11.83 -10.89 5.23
N ALA A 52 12.78 -10.52 4.36
CA ALA A 52 14.10 -11.17 4.31
C ALA A 52 14.86 -11.04 5.64
N ALA A 53 14.82 -9.87 6.28
CA ALA A 53 15.44 -9.65 7.58
C ALA A 53 14.80 -10.50 8.70
N GLN A 54 13.48 -10.69 8.65
CA GLN A 54 12.73 -11.50 9.60
C GLN A 54 12.99 -12.98 9.43
N GLU A 55 13.09 -13.48 8.20
CA GLU A 55 13.49 -14.86 7.92
C GLU A 55 14.91 -15.15 8.42
N ALA A 56 15.84 -14.22 8.20
CA ALA A 56 17.21 -14.32 8.72
C ALA A 56 17.23 -14.32 10.25
N TYR A 57 16.47 -13.42 10.89
CA TYR A 57 16.35 -13.36 12.35
C TYR A 57 15.74 -14.65 12.91
N HIS A 58 14.66 -15.14 12.29
CA HIS A 58 13.97 -16.37 12.70
C HIS A 58 14.87 -17.61 12.58
N THR A 59 15.70 -17.69 11.55
CA THR A 59 16.64 -18.81 11.36
C THR A 59 17.65 -18.91 12.51
N VAL A 60 18.05 -17.78 13.09
CA VAL A 60 19.05 -17.74 14.19
C VAL A 60 18.39 -17.85 15.56
N HIS A 61 17.24 -17.19 15.77
CA HIS A 61 16.62 -17.04 17.08
C HIS A 61 15.41 -17.97 17.32
N GLY A 62 14.90 -18.64 16.29
CA GLY A 62 13.69 -19.47 16.36
C GLY A 62 12.39 -18.69 16.56
N THR A 63 12.44 -17.36 16.58
CA THR A 63 11.31 -16.44 16.78
C THR A 63 11.48 -15.23 15.86
N TYR A 64 10.39 -14.54 15.53
CA TYR A 64 10.44 -13.29 14.77
C TYR A 64 10.88 -12.12 15.66
N ALA A 65 11.53 -11.13 15.06
CA ALA A 65 11.95 -9.93 15.76
C ALA A 65 10.71 -9.10 16.15
N PRO A 66 10.65 -8.55 17.37
CA PRO A 66 9.47 -7.84 17.87
C PRO A 66 9.32 -6.42 17.30
N SER A 67 10.34 -5.88 16.62
CA SER A 67 10.31 -4.54 16.06
C SER A 67 11.33 -4.37 14.93
N VAL A 68 11.14 -3.36 14.07
CA VAL A 68 12.13 -3.00 13.05
C VAL A 68 13.43 -2.51 13.67
N ASP A 69 13.38 -1.92 14.87
CA ASP A 69 14.58 -1.48 15.59
C ASP A 69 15.45 -2.66 16.04
N SER A 70 14.83 -3.78 16.40
CA SER A 70 15.56 -5.03 16.66
C SER A 70 16.28 -5.55 15.41
N LEU A 71 15.65 -5.46 14.24
CA LEU A 71 16.27 -5.85 12.96
C LEU A 71 17.42 -4.92 12.56
N VAL A 72 17.27 -3.61 12.79
CA VAL A 72 18.33 -2.62 12.57
C VAL A 72 19.50 -2.84 13.53
N GLY A 73 19.21 -3.07 14.82
CA GLY A 73 20.23 -3.38 15.83
C GLY A 73 20.99 -4.67 15.53
N ALA A 74 20.31 -5.68 14.99
CA ALA A 74 20.89 -6.93 14.51
C ALA A 74 21.65 -6.79 13.16
N ARG A 75 21.64 -5.60 12.54
CA ARG A 75 22.23 -5.33 11.22
C ARG A 75 21.63 -6.17 10.08
N LEU A 76 20.38 -6.61 10.24
CA LEU A 76 19.62 -7.34 9.22
C LEU A 76 18.78 -6.41 8.34
N LEU A 77 18.47 -5.20 8.83
CA LEU A 77 17.69 -4.19 8.13
C LEU A 77 18.40 -2.84 8.15
N THR A 78 18.29 -2.08 7.06
CA THR A 78 18.82 -0.71 7.02
C THR A 78 17.85 0.25 7.75
N PRO A 79 18.36 1.30 8.42
CA PRO A 79 17.48 2.29 9.07
C PRO A 79 16.47 2.93 8.11
N THR A 80 16.84 3.10 6.84
CA THR A 80 15.96 3.64 5.80
C THR A 80 14.81 2.68 5.48
N ALA A 81 15.07 1.38 5.38
CA ALA A 81 14.02 0.38 5.10
C ALA A 81 13.07 0.16 6.29
N ALA A 82 13.46 0.57 7.51
CA ALA A 82 12.60 0.55 8.68
C ALA A 82 11.52 1.64 8.69
N VAL A 83 11.66 2.67 7.84
CA VAL A 83 10.76 3.83 7.76
C VAL A 83 9.78 3.65 6.60
N ILE A 84 8.50 3.91 6.83
CA ILE A 84 7.45 3.87 5.82
C ILE A 84 7.68 5.04 4.84
N PRO A 85 7.86 4.78 3.53
CA PRO A 85 7.99 5.85 2.54
C PRO A 85 6.82 6.84 2.58
N HIS A 86 7.12 8.14 2.43
CA HIS A 86 6.13 9.23 2.41
C HIS A 86 5.31 9.46 3.69
N SER A 87 5.69 8.83 4.80
CA SER A 87 4.92 8.88 6.06
C SER A 87 5.33 9.97 7.05
N GLY A 88 6.30 10.82 6.69
CA GLY A 88 6.89 11.79 7.61
C GLY A 88 7.84 11.18 8.66
N GLY A 89 8.35 9.97 8.43
CA GLY A 89 9.31 9.30 9.31
C GLY A 89 8.69 8.25 10.24
N ARG A 90 7.43 7.87 10.03
CA ARG A 90 6.83 6.74 10.75
C ARG A 90 7.55 5.45 10.39
N LYS A 91 7.80 4.60 11.38
CA LYS A 91 8.39 3.28 11.19
C LYS A 91 7.32 2.24 10.96
N PHE A 92 7.68 1.15 10.29
CA PHE A 92 6.81 -0.02 10.24
C PHE A 92 6.66 -0.62 11.64
N GLU A 93 5.44 -1.06 11.96
CA GLU A 93 5.14 -1.80 13.19
C GLU A 93 5.14 -3.29 12.89
N ILE A 94 5.82 -4.06 13.74
CA ILE A 94 5.82 -5.52 13.67
C ILE A 94 5.02 -6.04 14.84
N ARG A 95 4.11 -6.96 14.54
CA ARG A 95 3.37 -7.73 15.53
C ARG A 95 3.75 -9.19 15.39
N THR A 96 3.79 -9.90 16.50
CA THR A 96 4.14 -11.32 16.54
C THR A 96 3.08 -12.10 17.31
N ALA A 97 2.83 -13.33 16.89
CA ALA A 97 1.96 -14.26 17.58
C ALA A 97 2.56 -15.66 17.58
N VAL A 98 2.03 -16.54 18.42
CA VAL A 98 2.31 -17.98 18.35
C VAL A 98 0.98 -18.67 18.14
N ALA A 99 0.87 -19.45 17.07
CA ALA A 99 -0.29 -20.27 16.77
C ALA A 99 0.04 -21.75 16.90
N THR A 100 -0.99 -22.57 17.06
CA THR A 100 -0.86 -24.03 16.98
C THR A 100 -1.01 -24.45 15.52
N GLY A 101 0.05 -24.99 14.93
CA GLY A 101 0.04 -25.51 13.57
C GLY A 101 -0.81 -26.77 13.42
N ALA A 102 -1.08 -27.18 12.18
CA ALA A 102 -1.89 -28.36 11.86
C ALA A 102 -1.36 -29.67 12.47
N SER A 103 -0.05 -29.75 12.75
CA SER A 103 0.60 -30.88 13.42
C SER A 103 0.55 -30.83 14.95
N GLY A 104 -0.05 -29.80 15.55
CA GLY A 104 -0.03 -29.53 16.99
C GLY A 104 1.23 -28.83 17.49
N ALA A 105 2.23 -28.58 16.62
CA ALA A 105 3.43 -27.83 16.97
C ALA A 105 3.17 -26.33 17.09
N ALA A 106 3.93 -25.63 17.94
CA ALA A 106 3.92 -24.18 18.01
C ALA A 106 4.56 -23.59 16.74
N VAL A 107 3.89 -22.62 16.13
CA VAL A 107 4.34 -21.89 14.94
C VAL A 107 4.41 -20.40 15.29
N SER A 108 5.60 -19.82 15.18
CA SER A 108 5.79 -18.38 15.27
C SER A 108 5.17 -17.70 14.06
N LEU A 109 4.41 -16.63 14.28
CA LEU A 109 3.76 -15.82 13.26
C LEU A 109 4.15 -14.35 13.42
N MET A 110 4.09 -13.60 12.33
CA MET A 110 4.32 -12.16 12.34
C MET A 110 3.42 -11.45 11.34
N GLU A 111 3.18 -10.17 11.58
CA GLU A 111 2.52 -9.26 10.66
C GLU A 111 3.28 -7.93 10.69
N CYS A 112 3.49 -7.34 9.52
CA CYS A 112 4.12 -6.03 9.37
C CYS A 112 3.49 -5.30 8.19
N GLY A 113 3.09 -4.05 8.37
CA GLY A 113 2.41 -3.31 7.32
C GLY A 113 2.42 -1.81 7.49
N ALA A 114 1.89 -1.13 6.47
CA ALA A 114 1.63 0.30 6.46
C ALA A 114 0.24 0.53 5.87
N THR A 115 -0.53 1.43 6.47
CA THR A 115 -1.89 1.77 6.04
C THR A 115 -1.87 2.77 4.88
N TYR A 116 -2.97 2.87 4.13
CA TYR A 116 -3.12 3.92 3.11
C TYR A 116 -2.86 5.32 3.68
N ASP A 117 -3.35 5.60 4.90
CA ASP A 117 -3.11 6.88 5.60
C ASP A 117 -1.63 7.12 5.95
N ASP A 118 -0.83 6.06 6.08
CA ASP A 118 0.61 6.17 6.32
C ASP A 118 1.35 6.65 5.08
N TYR A 119 1.22 5.93 3.97
CA TYR A 119 2.07 6.15 2.79
C TYR A 119 1.42 7.00 1.70
N LEU A 120 0.10 7.22 1.71
CA LEU A 120 -0.58 8.12 0.77
C LEU A 120 -0.78 9.54 1.32
N GLN A 121 -0.22 9.84 2.49
CA GLN A 121 -0.29 11.16 3.10
C GLN A 121 0.06 12.29 2.10
N GLY A 122 -0.78 13.31 2.06
CA GLY A 122 -0.64 14.46 1.15
C GLY A 122 -1.15 14.24 -0.27
N LEU A 123 -1.73 13.07 -0.58
CA LEU A 123 -2.59 12.88 -1.75
C LEU A 123 -4.04 13.28 -1.42
N ASP A 124 -4.98 13.01 -2.34
CA ASP A 124 -6.39 13.35 -2.16
C ASP A 124 -7.01 12.57 -0.98
N PRO A 125 -7.44 13.25 0.10
CA PRO A 125 -7.97 12.59 1.29
C PRO A 125 -9.29 11.86 1.05
N GLN A 126 -10.12 12.32 0.12
CA GLN A 126 -11.39 11.64 -0.20
C GLN A 126 -11.11 10.27 -0.83
N GLU A 127 -10.06 10.21 -1.64
CA GLU A 127 -9.72 8.99 -2.35
C GLU A 127 -8.97 7.98 -1.47
N ILE A 128 -8.19 8.47 -0.50
CA ILE A 128 -7.64 7.65 0.59
C ILE A 128 -8.76 7.07 1.45
N GLU A 129 -9.77 7.86 1.83
CA GLU A 129 -10.92 7.39 2.59
C GLU A 129 -11.70 6.34 1.81
N ARG A 130 -11.93 6.57 0.51
CA ARG A 130 -12.62 5.63 -0.38
C ARG A 130 -11.91 4.28 -0.42
N LEU A 131 -10.60 4.26 -0.63
CA LEU A 131 -9.80 3.03 -0.65
C LEU A 131 -9.80 2.31 0.71
N THR A 132 -9.65 3.07 1.79
CA THR A 132 -9.65 2.54 3.15
C THR A 132 -10.97 1.87 3.49
N ARG A 133 -12.09 2.55 3.17
CA ARG A 133 -13.43 2.00 3.32
C ARG A 133 -13.63 0.75 2.47
N GLU A 134 -13.27 0.81 1.20
CA GLU A 134 -13.40 -0.33 0.28
C GLU A 134 -12.62 -1.56 0.76
N ALA A 135 -11.38 -1.38 1.25
CA ALA A 135 -10.61 -2.48 1.82
C ALA A 135 -11.30 -3.07 3.06
N ASN A 136 -11.71 -2.22 3.99
CA ASN A 136 -12.35 -2.64 5.24
C ASN A 136 -13.70 -3.35 4.99
N ASP A 137 -14.53 -2.83 4.10
CA ASP A 137 -15.84 -3.41 3.72
C ASP A 137 -15.66 -4.80 3.10
N ASN A 138 -14.53 -5.04 2.43
CA ASN A 138 -14.14 -6.33 1.88
C ASN A 138 -13.37 -7.22 2.87
N GLY A 139 -13.23 -6.82 4.14
CA GLY A 139 -12.47 -7.56 5.17
C GLY A 139 -10.97 -7.65 4.88
N LYS A 140 -10.43 -6.76 4.04
CA LYS A 140 -9.00 -6.69 3.69
C LYS A 140 -8.30 -5.65 4.56
N PHE A 141 -6.99 -5.84 4.73
CA PHE A 141 -6.14 -4.81 5.35
C PHE A 141 -6.13 -3.54 4.48
N ALA A 142 -6.41 -2.38 5.10
CA ALA A 142 -6.44 -1.08 4.44
C ALA A 142 -5.03 -0.51 4.18
N GLY A 143 -4.27 -1.17 3.31
CA GLY A 143 -2.92 -0.80 2.93
C GLY A 143 -2.12 -1.99 2.42
N LEU A 144 -0.82 -1.98 2.69
CA LEU A 144 0.11 -3.06 2.32
C LEU A 144 0.64 -3.74 3.57
N LYS A 145 0.56 -5.07 3.62
CA LYS A 145 1.11 -5.87 4.72
C LYS A 145 1.77 -7.15 4.24
N ILE A 146 2.69 -7.65 5.04
CA ILE A 146 3.21 -9.01 4.99
C ILE A 146 2.82 -9.78 6.24
N GLY A 147 2.58 -11.08 6.07
CA GLY A 147 2.29 -11.99 7.15
C GLY A 147 0.89 -11.87 7.74
N ASP A 148 0.58 -12.83 8.60
CA ASP A 148 -0.69 -12.95 9.26
C ASP A 148 -0.51 -13.51 10.68
N LEU A 149 -1.26 -12.96 11.64
CA LEU A 149 -1.16 -13.35 13.06
C LEU A 149 -2.03 -14.57 13.41
N THR A 150 -2.85 -15.05 12.47
CA THR A 150 -3.84 -16.11 12.72
C THR A 150 -3.49 -17.39 11.98
N THR A 151 -3.06 -17.29 10.72
CA THR A 151 -2.76 -18.45 9.89
C THR A 151 -1.35 -18.37 9.31
N PRO A 152 -0.56 -19.46 9.34
CA PRO A 152 0.74 -19.48 8.66
C PRO A 152 0.56 -19.27 7.15
N ASP A 153 1.12 -18.18 6.63
CA ASP A 153 1.03 -17.77 5.22
C ASP A 153 2.42 -17.63 4.57
N ASN A 154 3.46 -18.12 5.23
CA ASN A 154 4.85 -17.92 4.82
C ASN A 154 5.25 -16.43 4.68
N ASN A 155 4.68 -15.57 5.52
CA ASN A 155 4.90 -14.12 5.51
C ASN A 155 4.55 -13.45 4.16
N ALA A 156 3.56 -14.01 3.46
CA ALA A 156 3.12 -13.55 2.15
C ALA A 156 2.62 -12.10 2.19
N GLY A 157 2.72 -11.42 1.04
CA GLY A 157 2.28 -10.05 0.87
C GLY A 157 0.81 -10.04 0.44
N ASN A 158 0.02 -9.09 0.92
CA ASN A 158 -1.39 -8.97 0.48
C ASN A 158 -1.57 -8.49 -0.97
N TRP A 159 -0.48 -8.29 -1.71
CA TRP A 159 -0.44 -7.95 -3.14
C TRP A 159 -0.04 -9.12 -4.04
N GLU A 160 0.27 -10.29 -3.46
CA GLU A 160 0.70 -11.50 -4.16
C GLU A 160 -0.48 -12.35 -4.67
#